data_AF-A0A929YDM1-F1
#
_entry.id   AF-A0A929YDM1-F1
#
_cell.length_a   1.000
_cell.length_b   1.000
_cell.length_c   1.000
_cell.angle_alpha   90.00
_cell.angle_beta   90.00
_cell.angle_gamma   90.00
#
_symmetry.space_group_name_H-M   'P 1'
#
loop_
_entity.id
_entity.type
_entity.pdbx_description
1 polymer ?
#
loop_
_entity_poly.entity_id
_entity_poly.type
_entity_poly.pdbx_seq_one_letter_code
_entity_poly.pdbx_strand_id
1 'polypeptide(L)'
;MFLSKEELKDVMLAYGYEGSIEKDHYEVGPDTWIYLFEYKDKKYILVTTDYLGDYDFDNFPHALSFDSIFCKNKFTLQREVPSVDDSVFKRIHVNAVLFEYTD
;
A
#
# COMPACT_ATOMS: atom_id res chain seq x y z
N MET A 1 -0.06 8.47 5.01
CA MET A 1 -0.13 8.73 6.47
C MET A 1 0.44 7.50 7.15
N PHE A 2 1.33 7.66 8.13
CA PHE A 2 1.86 6.49 8.83
C PHE A 2 0.74 5.78 9.61
N LEU A 3 0.57 4.49 9.36
CA LEU A 3 -0.37 3.63 10.07
C LEU A 3 0.36 2.78 11.12
N SER A 4 -0.25 2.67 12.29
CA SER A 4 0.16 1.71 13.32
C SER A 4 -0.09 0.27 12.87
N LYS A 5 0.53 -0.69 13.57
CA LYS A 5 0.33 -2.12 13.29
C LYS A 5 -1.12 -2.58 13.44
N GLU A 6 -1.89 -1.95 14.32
CA GLU A 6 -3.31 -2.28 14.50
C GLU A 6 -4.14 -1.72 13.35
N GLU A 7 -3.89 -0.48 12.94
CA GLU A 7 -4.54 0.12 11.77
C GLU A 7 -4.20 -0.61 10.48
N LEU A 8 -2.96 -1.07 10.30
CA LEU A 8 -2.56 -1.88 9.16
C LEU A 8 -3.31 -3.22 9.13
N LYS A 9 -3.54 -3.86 10.27
CA LYS A 9 -4.35 -5.08 10.35
C LYS A 9 -5.80 -4.82 9.95
N ASP A 10 -6.39 -3.73 10.46
CA ASP A 10 -7.75 -3.32 10.11
C ASP A 10 -7.87 -3.03 8.61
N VAL A 11 -6.89 -2.33 8.03
CA VAL A 11 -6.85 -2.03 6.59
C VAL A 11 -6.71 -3.30 5.77
N MET A 12 -5.78 -4.21 6.10
CA MET A 12 -5.63 -5.47 5.36
C MET A 12 -6.85 -6.38 5.50
N LEU A 13 -7.52 -6.36 6.65
CA LEU A 13 -8.80 -7.04 6.85
C LEU A 13 -9.90 -6.43 5.97
N ALA A 14 -9.93 -5.10 5.81
CA ALA A 14 -10.86 -4.40 4.91
C ALA A 14 -10.66 -4.74 3.42
N TYR A 15 -9.52 -5.32 3.05
CA TYR A 15 -9.28 -5.91 1.74
C TYR A 15 -9.58 -7.43 1.69
N GLY A 16 -9.89 -8.06 2.82
CA GLY A 16 -10.12 -9.51 2.91
C GLY A 16 -8.84 -10.34 3.07
N TYR A 17 -7.72 -9.72 3.45
CA TYR A 17 -6.40 -10.35 3.57
C TYR A 17 -6.03 -10.58 5.05
N GLU A 18 -6.99 -11.09 5.84
CA GLU A 18 -6.74 -11.45 7.24
C GLU A 18 -5.55 -12.42 7.37
N GLY A 19 -4.59 -12.08 8.22
CA GLY A 19 -3.37 -12.87 8.40
C GLY A 19 -2.25 -12.56 7.40
N SER A 20 -2.35 -11.48 6.61
CA SER A 20 -1.21 -10.95 5.86
C SER A 20 -0.06 -10.58 6.77
N ILE A 21 1.17 -10.83 6.32
CA ILE A 21 2.40 -10.52 7.07
C ILE A 21 3.05 -9.30 6.46
N GLU A 22 3.19 -8.23 7.24
CA GLU A 22 4.00 -7.06 6.88
C GLU A 22 5.48 -7.47 6.80
N LYS A 23 6.15 -7.13 5.69
CA LYS A 23 7.55 -7.45 5.43
C LYS A 23 8.46 -6.25 5.60
N ASP A 24 8.02 -5.10 5.14
CA ASP A 24 8.76 -3.84 5.23
C ASP A 24 7.81 -2.67 4.99
N HIS A 25 8.26 -1.45 5.30
CA HIS A 25 7.58 -0.23 4.93
C HIS A 25 8.56 0.94 4.79
N TYR A 26 8.20 1.93 4.00
CA TYR A 26 9.01 3.14 3.83
C TYR A 26 8.15 4.33 3.42
N GLU A 27 8.61 5.52 3.79
CA GLU A 27 8.00 6.78 3.41
C GLU A 27 8.49 7.18 2.01
N VAL A 28 7.54 7.53 1.14
CA VAL A 28 7.84 7.94 -0.25
C VAL A 28 7.58 9.41 -0.55
N GLY A 29 6.97 10.11 0.38
CA GLY A 29 6.70 11.54 0.29
C GLY A 29 6.01 12.00 1.56
N PRO A 30 5.79 13.32 1.71
CA PRO A 30 5.05 13.86 2.83
C PRO A 30 3.73 13.12 3.00
N ASP A 31 3.53 12.54 4.18
CA ASP A 31 2.33 11.79 4.52
C ASP A 31 1.97 10.69 3.51
N THR A 32 2.94 10.09 2.82
CA THR A 32 2.71 8.98 1.88
C THR A 32 3.64 7.82 2.20
N TRP A 33 3.06 6.66 2.50
CA TRP A 33 3.77 5.46 2.95
C TRP A 33 3.45 4.28 2.05
N ILE A 34 4.46 3.45 1.83
CA ILE A 34 4.35 2.16 1.16
C ILE A 34 4.60 1.07 2.19
N TYR A 35 3.70 0.09 2.23
CA TYR A 35 3.82 -1.12 3.05
C TYR A 35 3.86 -2.34 2.16
N LEU A 36 4.81 -3.24 2.41
CA LEU A 36 4.96 -4.51 1.71
C LEU A 36 4.34 -5.62 2.55
N PHE A 37 3.47 -6.41 1.92
CA PHE A 37 2.81 -7.55 2.55
C PHE A 37 3.01 -8.83 1.75
N GLU A 38 3.00 -9.96 2.46
CA GLU A 38 2.82 -11.28 1.88
C GLU A 38 1.52 -11.92 2.38
N TYR A 39 0.81 -12.58 1.47
CA TYR A 39 -0.37 -13.38 1.79
C TYR A 39 -0.54 -14.51 0.77
N LYS A 40 -0.61 -15.77 1.26
CA LYS A 40 -0.77 -16.98 0.42
C LYS A 40 0.18 -17.01 -0.78
N ASP A 41 1.48 -16.84 -0.52
CA ASP A 41 2.57 -16.85 -1.51
C ASP A 41 2.50 -15.73 -2.57
N LYS A 42 1.63 -14.73 -2.37
CA LYS A 42 1.54 -13.53 -3.20
C LYS A 42 2.04 -12.31 -2.43
N LYS A 43 2.51 -11.33 -3.18
CA LYS A 43 3.05 -10.08 -2.64
C LYS A 43 2.12 -8.91 -2.94
N TYR A 44 1.98 -8.02 -1.97
CA TYR A 44 1.09 -6.87 -2.05
C TYR A 44 1.78 -5.58 -1.58
N ILE A 45 1.48 -4.49 -2.27
CA ILE A 45 1.89 -3.13 -1.91
C ILE A 45 0.64 -2.39 -1.47
N LEU A 46 0.63 -1.93 -0.23
CA LEU A 46 -0.37 -0.99 0.26
C LEU A 46 0.24 0.41 0.23
N VAL A 47 -0.38 1.31 -0.51
CA VAL A 47 -0.05 2.73 -0.53
C VAL A 47 -1.03 3.46 0.37
N THR A 48 -0.53 4.24 1.32
CA THR A 48 -1.39 5.06 2.20
C THR A 48 -0.99 6.53 2.12
N THR A 49 -1.99 7.41 1.99
CA THR A 49 -1.78 8.86 1.86
C THR A 49 -2.92 9.65 2.50
N ASP A 50 -2.65 10.90 2.87
CA ASP A 50 -3.66 11.86 3.33
C ASP A 50 -4.53 12.35 2.16
N TYR A 51 -4.03 12.29 0.93
CA TYR A 51 -4.73 12.70 -0.28
C TYR A 51 -4.35 11.85 -1.50
N LEU A 52 -5.32 11.05 -2.01
CA LEU A 52 -5.13 10.27 -3.23
C LEU A 52 -5.24 11.10 -4.52
N GLY A 53 -5.79 12.31 -4.50
CA GLY A 53 -5.85 13.22 -5.65
C GLY A 53 -6.09 12.61 -7.03
N ASP A 54 -5.50 13.22 -8.06
CA ASP A 54 -5.32 12.64 -9.39
C ASP A 54 -4.03 11.78 -9.43
N TYR A 55 -3.78 10.93 -8.40
CA TYR A 55 -2.68 9.97 -8.50
C TYR A 55 -3.02 8.95 -9.59
N ASP A 56 -2.56 9.27 -10.78
CA ASP A 56 -2.60 8.38 -11.91
C ASP A 56 -1.42 7.41 -11.77
N PHE A 57 -1.67 6.28 -11.11
CA PHE A 57 -0.69 5.21 -10.93
C PHE A 57 -0.23 4.63 -12.28
N ASP A 58 -0.97 4.86 -13.38
CA ASP A 58 -0.52 4.53 -14.74
C ASP A 58 0.53 5.53 -15.27
N ASN A 59 0.54 6.78 -14.77
CA ASN A 59 1.47 7.85 -15.17
C ASN A 59 2.63 8.08 -14.19
N PHE A 60 2.58 7.54 -12.97
CA PHE A 60 3.62 7.69 -11.94
C PHE A 60 4.28 6.36 -11.54
N PRO A 61 4.99 5.67 -12.46
CA PRO A 61 5.83 4.54 -12.08
C PRO A 61 6.92 4.95 -11.07
N HIS A 62 7.26 6.25 -10.98
CA HIS A 62 8.21 6.83 -10.03
C HIS A 62 7.77 6.80 -8.57
N ALA A 63 6.45 6.82 -8.31
CA ALA A 63 5.93 6.70 -6.95
C ALA A 63 6.13 5.29 -6.36
N LEU A 64 6.26 4.29 -7.25
CA LEU A 64 6.49 2.88 -6.92
C LEU A 64 7.95 2.46 -7.16
N SER A 65 8.64 3.13 -8.08
CA SER A 65 10.09 3.04 -8.28
C SER A 65 10.76 4.10 -7.40
N PHE A 66 10.86 3.81 -6.11
CA PHE A 66 11.57 4.68 -5.19
C PHE A 66 13.07 4.67 -5.53
N ASP A 67 13.56 5.70 -6.21
CA ASP A 67 15.00 5.92 -6.44
C ASP A 67 15.53 6.84 -5.33
N SER A 68 15.40 6.39 -4.07
CA SER A 68 16.29 6.90 -3.03
C SER A 68 17.64 6.24 -3.24
N ILE A 69 18.71 6.92 -2.87
CA ILE A 69 20.12 6.57 -3.12
C ILE A 69 20.51 5.19 -2.50
N PHE A 70 19.58 4.45 -1.89
CA PHE A 70 19.82 3.25 -1.11
C PHE A 70 19.02 1.99 -1.47
N CYS A 71 17.94 2.00 -2.26
CA CYS A 71 17.21 0.74 -2.59
C CYS A 71 16.37 0.87 -3.87
N LYS A 72 16.83 0.28 -4.98
CA LYS A 72 16.05 0.18 -6.23
C LYS A 72 15.26 -1.13 -6.23
N ASN A 73 14.15 -1.19 -5.49
CA ASN A 73 13.26 -2.34 -5.61
C ASN A 73 12.46 -2.21 -6.91
N LYS A 74 12.71 -3.10 -7.87
CA LYS A 74 11.90 -3.22 -9.07
C LYS A 74 10.69 -4.05 -8.72
N PHE A 75 9.53 -3.41 -8.63
CA PHE A 75 8.25 -4.11 -8.53
C PHE A 75 7.45 -3.81 -9.78
N THR A 76 6.79 -4.83 -10.33
CA THR A 76 5.80 -4.66 -11.38
C THR A 76 4.42 -4.82 -10.77
N LEU A 77 3.65 -3.73 -10.73
CA LEU A 77 2.26 -3.80 -10.31
C LEU A 77 1.46 -4.62 -11.31
N GLN A 78 0.65 -5.54 -10.80
CA GLN A 78 -0.15 -6.45 -11.60
C GLN A 78 -1.60 -5.98 -11.69
N ARG A 79 -2.21 -5.69 -10.53
CA ARG A 79 -3.60 -5.26 -10.43
C ARG A 79 -3.88 -4.55 -9.12
N GLU A 80 -4.80 -3.60 -9.16
CA GLU A 80 -5.44 -3.06 -7.97
C GLU A 80 -6.38 -4.12 -7.36
N VAL A 81 -6.39 -4.17 -6.03
CA VAL A 81 -7.26 -5.04 -5.25
C VAL A 81 -8.37 -4.16 -4.68
N PRO A 82 -9.65 -4.40 -5.05
CA PRO A 82 -10.75 -3.64 -4.48
C PRO A 82 -10.92 -3.99 -3.00
N SER A 83 -11.22 -2.99 -2.18
CA SER A 83 -11.64 -3.17 -0.80
C SER A 83 -13.00 -3.86 -0.70
N VAL A 84 -13.20 -4.62 0.37
CA VAL A 84 -14.49 -5.24 0.71
C VAL A 84 -15.26 -4.44 1.77
N ASP A 85 -14.59 -3.55 2.51
CA ASP A 85 -15.21 -2.66 3.50
C ASP A 85 -14.51 -1.29 3.58
N ASP A 86 -15.11 -0.28 2.93
CA ASP A 86 -14.57 1.08 2.93
C ASP A 86 -14.77 1.86 4.23
N SER A 87 -15.57 1.32 5.16
CA SER A 87 -15.87 2.04 6.41
C SER A 87 -14.63 2.23 7.28
N VAL A 88 -13.66 1.31 7.17
CA VAL A 88 -12.38 1.36 7.88
C VAL A 88 -11.60 2.61 7.49
N PHE A 89 -11.49 2.91 6.19
CA PHE A 89 -10.74 4.07 5.69
C PHE A 89 -11.29 5.39 6.19
N LYS A 90 -12.64 5.50 6.26
CA LYS A 90 -13.33 6.66 6.81
C LYS A 90 -13.11 6.81 8.31
N ARG A 91 -13.10 5.69 9.05
CA ARG A 91 -12.91 5.67 10.51
C ARG A 91 -11.51 6.13 10.91
N ILE A 92 -10.49 5.66 10.19
CA ILE A 92 -9.08 5.96 10.50
C ILE A 92 -8.54 7.16 9.70
N HIS A 93 -9.40 7.81 8.91
CA HIS A 93 -9.07 8.99 8.10
C HIS A 93 -7.84 8.79 7.20
N VAL A 94 -7.76 7.64 6.53
CA VAL A 94 -6.67 7.32 5.60
C VAL A 94 -7.23 7.08 4.21
N ASN A 95 -6.50 7.50 3.19
CA ASN A 95 -6.70 6.98 1.85
C ASN A 95 -5.72 5.84 1.62
N ALA A 96 -6.21 4.70 1.15
CA ALA A 96 -5.40 3.51 0.97
C ALA A 96 -5.74 2.84 -0.37
N VAL A 97 -4.72 2.35 -1.08
CA VAL A 97 -4.87 1.53 -2.28
C VAL A 97 -3.95 0.33 -2.18
N LEU A 98 -4.47 -0.86 -2.48
CA LEU A 98 -3.73 -2.11 -2.42
C LEU A 98 -3.49 -2.65 -3.83
N PHE A 99 -2.26 -3.04 -4.13
CA PHE A 99 -1.89 -3.67 -5.39
C PHE A 99 -1.23 -5.03 -5.16
N GLU A 100 -1.51 -5.98 -6.04
CA GLU A 100 -0.70 -7.19 -6.20
C GLU A 100 0.54 -6.84 -7.04
N TYR A 101 1.73 -7.32 -6.66
CA TYR A 101 2.96 -7.07 -7.41
C TYR A 101 3.83 -8.32 -7.57
N THR A 102 4.76 -8.26 -8.52
CA THR A 102 5.85 -9.23 -8.70
C THR A 102 7.20 -8.53 -8.71
N ASP A 103 8.26 -9.25 -8.37
CA ASP A 103 9.65 -8.77 -8.58
C ASP A 103 10.01 -8.68 -10.07
#